data_AF-A0A521WJM6-F1
#
_entry.id   AF-A0A521WJM6-F1
#
_cell.length_a   1.000
_cell.length_b   1.000
_cell.length_c   1.000
_cell.angle_alpha   90.00
_cell.angle_beta   90.00
_cell.angle_gamma   90.00
#
_symmetry.space_group_name_H-M   'P 1'
#
loop_
_entity.id
_entity.type
_entity.pdbx_description
1 polymer ?
#
loop_
_entity_poly.entity_id
_entity_poly.type
_entity_poly.pdbx_seq_one_letter_code
_entity_poly.pdbx_strand_id
1 'polypeptide(L)'
;MFESKVNTILNEVEKKYWSAMEQFRVARAQKLYHWYMNHRDEIHDDVRAALLKTFRPTTVEEMNIRVRNVVPRIINKIAQVYKHPAKRVLDGGAALVHDGGETKTIRSREDELFQQILLNSAINKKSKLWHRLGILFNTVLVQPVVLKESGKEPHLDFFIHTPAFTVVETDQNQWNIPVAFYYPIEKTIEGKSQQVLVYWSATEHYLIDKLGTKHAPPENPGMLNPYHRLPVATLRFQDDEDFWGEGKWSLVEGNEEVAVQYSNIAFTALFQTHGQAVAINTGLKGEPEVGPNRVIKIENAGQAGQQQSDFKFVSPNPAILEVQGLIDWLVKSLHVDEGLSPQQFATEVATTSGIAKILDSADLNEQREDHRQILEDFEHDLFNVIRTVWNTEVPNKKISESATFSIQFGEPKVVKTIDEKIKERESAIALNTGSRVDFIMEDNPEFTREQAQEKLRQIMSENQIFKLR
;
A
#
# COMPACT_ATOMS: atom_id res chain seq x y z
N MET A 1 -23.10 48.77 -0.29
CA MET A 1 -22.80 48.40 -1.70
C MET A 1 -21.34 47.96 -1.89
N PHE A 2 -20.35 48.69 -1.37
CA PHE A 2 -18.93 48.30 -1.45
C PHE A 2 -18.65 46.96 -0.75
N GLU A 3 -19.08 46.80 0.51
CA GLU A 3 -18.93 45.56 1.30
C GLU A 3 -19.53 44.32 0.61
N SER A 4 -20.71 44.47 -0.02
CA SER A 4 -21.35 43.38 -0.77
C SER A 4 -20.48 42.92 -1.95
N LYS A 5 -19.83 43.84 -2.67
CA LYS A 5 -18.90 43.47 -3.76
C LYS A 5 -17.61 42.84 -3.22
N VAL A 6 -17.08 43.34 -2.10
CA VAL A 6 -15.91 42.76 -1.42
C VAL A 6 -16.20 41.33 -0.98
N ASN A 7 -17.35 41.09 -0.33
CA ASN A 7 -17.74 39.74 0.12
C ASN A 7 -17.96 38.79 -1.07
N THR A 8 -18.56 39.23 -2.17
CA THR A 8 -18.67 38.39 -3.38
C THR A 8 -17.29 38.03 -3.95
N ILE A 9 -16.37 38.99 -4.04
CA ILE A 9 -15.01 38.75 -4.54
C ILE A 9 -14.23 37.82 -3.60
N LEU A 10 -14.33 38.01 -2.29
CA LEU A 10 -13.69 37.13 -1.29
C LEU A 10 -14.23 35.70 -1.42
N ASN A 11 -15.55 35.51 -1.49
CA ASN A 11 -16.16 34.19 -1.66
C ASN A 11 -15.73 33.52 -2.99
N GLU A 12 -15.56 34.28 -4.09
CA GLU A 12 -15.06 33.74 -5.36
C GLU A 12 -13.57 33.37 -5.30
N VAL A 13 -12.73 34.19 -4.65
CA VAL A 13 -11.30 33.91 -4.46
C VAL A 13 -11.11 32.70 -3.57
N GLU A 14 -11.84 32.64 -2.46
CA GLU A 14 -11.87 31.52 -1.52
C GLU A 14 -12.31 30.22 -2.22
N LYS A 15 -13.43 30.24 -2.96
CA LYS A 15 -13.89 29.07 -3.72
C LYS A 15 -12.87 28.61 -4.76
N LYS A 16 -12.18 29.53 -5.45
CA LYS A 16 -11.10 29.20 -6.40
C LYS A 16 -9.88 28.62 -5.69
N TYR A 17 -9.50 29.17 -4.55
CA TYR A 17 -8.38 28.69 -3.73
C TYR A 17 -8.62 27.26 -3.24
N TRP A 18 -9.76 27.01 -2.56
CA TRP A 18 -10.11 25.67 -2.08
C TRP A 18 -10.27 24.66 -3.24
N SER A 19 -10.86 25.07 -4.36
CA SER A 19 -10.94 24.20 -5.55
C SER A 19 -9.57 23.86 -6.14
N ALA A 20 -8.59 24.75 -6.05
CA ALA A 20 -7.22 24.49 -6.54
C ALA A 20 -6.44 23.61 -5.56
N MET A 21 -6.56 23.86 -4.25
CA MET A 21 -5.98 23.02 -3.20
C MET A 21 -6.51 21.58 -3.26
N GLU A 22 -7.83 21.41 -3.42
CA GLU A 22 -8.45 20.10 -3.56
C GLU A 22 -8.00 19.37 -4.84
N GLN A 23 -7.91 20.08 -5.98
CA GLN A 23 -7.36 19.50 -7.21
C GLN A 23 -5.91 19.04 -7.03
N PHE A 24 -5.08 19.81 -6.31
CA PHE A 24 -3.70 19.45 -6.02
C PHE A 24 -3.59 18.25 -5.08
N ARG A 25 -4.42 18.20 -4.03
CA ARG A 25 -4.53 17.06 -3.10
C ARG A 25 -4.93 15.78 -3.84
N VAL A 26 -5.96 15.86 -4.69
CA VAL A 26 -6.43 14.73 -5.53
C VAL A 26 -5.35 14.29 -6.51
N ALA A 27 -4.65 15.20 -7.19
CA ALA A 27 -3.57 14.86 -8.12
C ALA A 27 -2.40 14.15 -7.41
N ARG A 28 -1.98 14.62 -6.23
CA ARG A 28 -0.98 13.94 -5.38
C ARG A 28 -1.45 12.53 -5.01
N ALA A 29 -2.70 12.38 -4.57
CA ALA A 29 -3.25 11.08 -4.19
C ALA A 29 -3.40 10.12 -5.39
N GLN A 30 -3.73 10.62 -6.58
CA GLN A 30 -3.75 9.82 -7.82
C GLN A 30 -2.35 9.32 -8.17
N LYS A 31 -1.32 10.18 -8.08
CA LYS A 31 0.07 9.77 -8.27
C LYS A 31 0.50 8.71 -7.23
N LEU A 32 0.21 8.90 -5.94
CA LEU A 32 0.42 7.84 -4.93
C LEU A 32 -0.25 6.51 -5.33
N TYR A 33 -1.50 6.57 -5.80
CA TYR A 33 -2.24 5.40 -6.28
C TYR A 33 -1.56 4.72 -7.47
N HIS A 34 -1.18 5.49 -8.50
CA HIS A 34 -0.55 4.97 -9.71
C HIS A 34 0.74 4.22 -9.40
N TRP A 35 1.62 4.82 -8.59
CA TRP A 35 2.88 4.21 -8.15
C TRP A 35 2.66 2.95 -7.32
N TYR A 36 1.71 2.95 -6.38
CA TYR A 36 1.41 1.75 -5.59
C TYR A 36 0.74 0.62 -6.39
N MET A 37 -0.16 0.95 -7.32
CA MET A 37 -0.85 -0.01 -8.18
C MET A 37 -0.01 -0.45 -9.40
N ASN A 38 1.16 0.18 -9.61
CA ASN A 38 2.06 -0.04 -10.75
C ASN A 38 1.37 0.21 -12.11
N HIS A 39 0.61 1.31 -12.18
CA HIS A 39 0.00 1.85 -13.39
C HIS A 39 1.08 2.41 -14.31
N ARG A 40 1.48 1.59 -15.29
CA ARG A 40 2.74 1.83 -16.01
C ARG A 40 2.73 3.12 -16.82
N ASP A 41 1.66 3.41 -17.55
CA ASP A 41 1.64 4.51 -18.49
C ASP A 41 1.60 5.85 -17.74
N GLU A 42 0.81 5.92 -16.67
CA GLU A 42 0.73 7.06 -15.75
C GLU A 42 2.06 7.30 -15.02
N ILE A 43 2.74 6.25 -14.56
CA ILE A 43 4.10 6.38 -13.97
C ILE A 43 5.13 6.84 -15.03
N HIS A 44 5.01 6.39 -16.27
CA HIS A 44 5.87 6.87 -17.36
C HIS A 44 5.61 8.36 -17.68
N ASP A 45 4.36 8.82 -17.59
CA ASP A 45 3.98 10.23 -17.75
C ASP A 45 4.43 11.10 -16.57
N ASP A 46 4.35 10.61 -15.33
CA ASP A 46 4.95 11.26 -14.15
C ASP A 46 6.46 11.49 -14.36
N VAL A 47 7.21 10.43 -14.67
CA VAL A 47 8.67 10.52 -14.89
C VAL A 47 9.00 11.38 -16.11
N ARG A 48 8.18 11.36 -17.16
CA ARG A 48 8.30 12.28 -18.31
C ARG A 48 8.11 13.74 -17.87
N ALA A 49 7.08 14.02 -17.07
CA ALA A 49 6.82 15.36 -16.54
C ALA A 49 7.95 15.84 -15.61
N ALA A 50 8.56 14.94 -14.82
CA ALA A 50 9.75 15.24 -14.03
C ALA A 50 10.97 15.54 -14.92
N LEU A 51 11.24 14.72 -15.94
CA LEU A 51 12.33 14.95 -16.91
C LEU A 51 12.18 16.29 -17.64
N LEU A 52 10.96 16.68 -18.02
CA LEU A 52 10.66 17.95 -18.70
C LEU A 52 10.94 19.21 -17.84
N LYS A 53 11.12 19.08 -16.52
CA LYS A 53 11.58 20.19 -15.65
C LYS A 53 13.05 20.53 -15.87
N THR A 54 13.84 19.56 -16.36
CA THR A 54 15.32 19.64 -16.45
C THR A 54 15.82 19.58 -17.90
N PHE A 55 15.16 18.79 -18.75
CA PHE A 55 15.55 18.52 -20.13
C PHE A 55 14.56 19.15 -21.12
N ARG A 56 15.04 19.45 -22.34
CA ARG A 56 14.17 19.95 -23.43
C ARG A 56 13.23 18.84 -23.91
N PRO A 57 12.00 19.16 -24.39
CA PRO A 57 11.05 18.16 -24.88
C PRO A 57 11.64 17.19 -25.91
N THR A 58 12.37 17.70 -26.90
CA THR A 58 13.05 16.89 -27.94
C THR A 58 14.08 15.92 -27.35
N THR A 59 14.75 16.28 -26.25
CA THR A 59 15.67 15.39 -25.55
C THR A 59 14.90 14.30 -24.79
N VAL A 60 13.79 14.64 -24.14
CA VAL A 60 12.95 13.66 -23.43
C VAL A 60 12.29 12.66 -24.38
N GLU A 61 11.97 13.06 -25.61
CA GLU A 61 11.51 12.16 -26.69
C GLU A 61 12.58 11.14 -27.12
N GLU A 62 13.86 11.51 -27.08
CA GLU A 62 15.00 10.61 -27.35
C GLU A 62 15.38 9.74 -26.13
N MET A 63 14.94 10.09 -24.92
CA MET A 63 15.26 9.37 -23.69
C MET A 63 14.42 8.11 -23.51
N ASN A 64 15.10 6.98 -23.31
CA ASN A 64 14.45 5.75 -22.88
C ASN A 64 14.10 5.84 -21.38
N ILE A 65 12.83 6.14 -21.07
CA ILE A 65 12.31 6.22 -19.71
C ILE A 65 12.40 4.84 -19.03
N ARG A 66 13.18 4.76 -17.95
CA ARG A 66 13.42 3.54 -17.17
C ARG A 66 12.93 3.70 -15.74
N VAL A 67 11.96 2.88 -15.36
CA VAL A 67 11.36 2.90 -14.03
C VAL A 67 11.67 1.61 -13.29
N ARG A 68 12.15 1.74 -12.04
CA ARG A 68 12.21 0.63 -11.08
C ARG A 68 11.35 0.99 -9.87
N ASN A 69 10.12 0.52 -9.89
CA ASN A 69 9.14 0.82 -8.85
C ASN A 69 9.37 -0.02 -7.58
N VAL A 70 9.70 0.63 -6.47
CA VAL A 70 9.90 0.02 -5.14
C VAL A 70 8.74 0.31 -4.18
N VAL A 71 7.88 1.30 -4.46
CA VAL A 71 6.77 1.73 -3.61
C VAL A 71 5.87 0.56 -3.16
N PRO A 72 5.38 -0.34 -4.04
CA PRO A 72 4.53 -1.45 -3.61
C PRO A 72 5.29 -2.42 -2.70
N ARG A 73 6.61 -2.59 -2.89
CA ARG A 73 7.45 -3.51 -2.11
C ARG A 73 7.64 -3.00 -0.69
N ILE A 74 7.88 -1.71 -0.53
CA ILE A 74 8.08 -1.00 0.74
C ILE A 74 6.76 -0.99 1.54
N ILE A 75 5.67 -0.51 0.94
CA ILE A 75 4.33 -0.50 1.58
C ILE A 75 3.89 -1.92 1.99
N ASN A 76 4.10 -2.93 1.13
CA ASN A 76 3.79 -4.33 1.46
C ASN A 76 4.67 -4.92 2.58
N LYS A 77 5.82 -4.29 2.88
CA LYS A 77 6.74 -4.69 3.95
C LYS A 77 6.40 -4.05 5.28
N ILE A 78 6.00 -2.78 5.29
CA ILE A 78 5.47 -2.10 6.49
C ILE A 78 4.13 -2.73 6.92
N ALA A 79 3.26 -3.06 5.95
CA ALA A 79 1.90 -3.57 6.19
C ALA A 79 1.83 -5.06 6.65
N GLN A 80 2.45 -5.42 7.78
CA GLN A 80 2.50 -6.81 8.28
C GLN A 80 1.33 -7.25 9.18
N VAL A 81 0.54 -6.34 9.78
CA VAL A 81 -0.50 -6.71 10.77
C VAL A 81 -1.48 -7.76 10.23
N TYR A 82 -2.00 -7.56 9.01
CA TYR A 82 -2.87 -8.55 8.33
C TYR A 82 -2.12 -9.54 7.44
N LYS A 83 -0.81 -9.75 7.61
CA LYS A 83 -0.05 -10.77 6.84
C LYS A 83 -0.74 -12.14 6.92
N HIS A 84 -1.12 -12.50 8.14
CA HIS A 84 -2.01 -13.61 8.46
C HIS A 84 -3.44 -13.08 8.66
N PRO A 85 -4.49 -13.86 8.34
CA PRO A 85 -5.87 -13.48 8.64
C PRO A 85 -6.05 -13.17 10.12
N ALA A 86 -6.71 -12.05 10.43
CA ALA A 86 -7.09 -11.73 11.81
C ALA A 86 -8.27 -12.62 12.24
N LYS A 87 -8.18 -13.19 13.44
CA LYS A 87 -9.26 -13.95 14.06
C LYS A 87 -10.25 -12.93 14.65
N ARG A 88 -11.45 -12.87 14.08
CA ARG A 88 -12.56 -12.02 14.55
C ARG A 88 -13.61 -12.94 15.14
N VAL A 89 -14.14 -12.65 16.32
CA VAL A 89 -15.15 -13.47 17.01
C VAL A 89 -16.19 -12.60 17.71
N LEU A 90 -17.36 -13.17 17.97
CA LEU A 90 -18.36 -12.57 18.87
C LEU A 90 -18.45 -13.35 20.20
N ASP A 91 -18.74 -12.64 21.28
CA ASP A 91 -19.00 -13.18 22.63
C ASP A 91 -17.89 -14.09 23.18
N GLY A 92 -16.63 -13.76 22.87
CA GLY A 92 -15.46 -14.59 23.20
C GLY A 92 -15.21 -15.77 22.26
N GLY A 93 -16.14 -16.05 21.34
CA GLY A 93 -16.02 -17.05 20.29
C GLY A 93 -16.19 -18.49 20.77
N ALA A 94 -15.31 -19.36 20.30
CA ALA A 94 -15.39 -20.80 20.53
C ALA A 94 -14.77 -21.22 21.87
N ALA A 95 -15.59 -21.66 22.81
CA ALA A 95 -15.17 -22.22 24.10
C ALA A 95 -15.05 -23.75 24.01
N LEU A 96 -14.02 -24.31 24.65
CA LEU A 96 -13.89 -25.75 24.86
C LEU A 96 -14.54 -26.12 26.19
N VAL A 97 -15.54 -27.00 26.16
CA VAL A 97 -16.20 -27.55 27.34
C VAL A 97 -15.91 -29.04 27.41
N HIS A 98 -15.37 -29.49 28.54
CA HIS A 98 -15.16 -30.91 28.82
C HIS A 98 -16.38 -31.46 29.55
N ASP A 99 -17.09 -32.38 28.92
CA ASP A 99 -18.25 -33.06 29.50
C ASP A 99 -18.13 -34.57 29.28
N GLY A 100 -18.27 -35.35 30.36
CA GLY A 100 -18.16 -36.81 30.33
C GLY A 100 -16.82 -37.41 29.84
N GLY A 101 -15.78 -36.59 29.65
CA GLY A 101 -14.50 -37.00 29.04
C GLY A 101 -14.37 -36.65 27.55
N GLU A 102 -15.41 -36.09 26.92
CA GLU A 102 -15.35 -35.52 25.57
C GLU A 102 -15.10 -34.01 25.62
N THR A 103 -14.22 -33.52 24.75
CA THR A 103 -14.00 -32.08 24.55
C THR A 103 -14.94 -31.59 23.44
N LYS A 104 -15.94 -30.79 23.79
CA LYS A 104 -16.90 -30.20 22.84
C LYS A 104 -16.62 -28.71 22.68
N THR A 105 -16.54 -28.27 21.43
CA THR A 105 -16.44 -26.84 21.09
C THR A 105 -17.84 -26.25 21.04
N ILE A 106 -18.15 -25.32 21.92
CA ILE A 106 -19.42 -24.57 21.94
C ILE A 106 -19.15 -23.14 21.44
N ARG A 107 -20.04 -22.61 20.61
CA ARG A 107 -20.03 -21.21 20.14
C ARG A 107 -21.35 -20.56 20.49
N SER A 108 -21.38 -19.22 20.61
CA SER A 108 -22.64 -18.49 20.62
C SER A 108 -23.28 -18.55 19.24
N ARG A 109 -24.61 -18.48 19.17
CA ARG A 109 -25.36 -18.40 17.90
C ARG A 109 -24.92 -17.18 17.08
N GLU A 110 -24.58 -16.09 17.76
CA GLU A 110 -24.10 -14.85 17.13
C GLU A 110 -22.72 -15.06 16.49
N ASP A 111 -21.77 -15.71 17.17
CA ASP A 111 -20.48 -16.08 16.58
C ASP A 111 -20.68 -17.03 15.39
N GLU A 112 -21.50 -18.08 15.50
CA GLU A 112 -21.75 -19.00 14.38
C GLU A 112 -22.28 -18.28 13.12
N LEU A 113 -23.25 -17.38 13.30
CA LEU A 113 -23.77 -16.54 12.22
C LEU A 113 -22.68 -15.63 11.66
N PHE A 114 -21.93 -14.95 12.52
CA PHE A 114 -20.87 -14.04 12.11
C PHE A 114 -19.74 -14.76 11.36
N GLN A 115 -19.30 -15.94 11.82
CA GLN A 115 -18.31 -16.75 11.10
C GLN A 115 -18.81 -17.20 9.72
N GLN A 116 -20.10 -17.50 9.55
CA GLN A 116 -20.68 -17.79 8.22
C GLN A 116 -20.67 -16.56 7.31
N ILE A 117 -20.97 -15.37 7.85
CA ILE A 117 -20.89 -14.10 7.12
C ILE A 117 -19.43 -13.83 6.69
N LEU A 118 -18.47 -13.97 7.62
CA LEU A 118 -17.05 -13.74 7.35
C LEU A 118 -16.48 -14.75 6.34
N LEU A 119 -16.87 -16.03 6.40
CA LEU A 119 -16.42 -17.08 5.49
C LEU A 119 -16.78 -16.79 4.02
N ASN A 120 -17.97 -16.22 3.79
CA ASN A 120 -18.44 -15.83 2.46
C ASN A 120 -17.96 -14.42 2.05
N SER A 121 -17.22 -13.71 2.91
CA SER A 121 -16.80 -12.33 2.67
C SER A 121 -15.39 -12.19 2.11
N ALA A 122 -15.10 -11.06 1.47
CA ALA A 122 -13.76 -10.71 1.03
C ALA A 122 -12.84 -10.16 2.16
N ILE A 123 -13.28 -10.17 3.44
CA ILE A 123 -12.70 -9.39 4.53
C ILE A 123 -11.18 -9.58 4.68
N ASN A 124 -10.67 -10.80 4.61
CA ASN A 124 -9.24 -11.11 4.80
C ASN A 124 -8.36 -10.73 3.60
N LYS A 125 -8.94 -10.58 2.41
CA LYS A 125 -8.26 -10.04 1.23
C LYS A 125 -8.27 -8.51 1.29
N LYS A 126 -9.42 -7.92 1.61
CA LYS A 126 -9.61 -6.47 1.71
C LYS A 126 -8.84 -5.88 2.90
N SER A 127 -8.64 -6.63 3.99
CA SER A 127 -7.88 -6.14 5.15
C SER A 127 -6.40 -5.92 4.90
N LYS A 128 -5.79 -6.79 4.09
CA LYS A 128 -4.46 -6.54 3.53
C LYS A 128 -4.43 -5.26 2.70
N LEU A 129 -5.49 -4.99 1.94
CA LEU A 129 -5.56 -3.83 1.04
C LEU A 129 -5.81 -2.51 1.79
N TRP A 130 -6.78 -2.43 2.71
CA TRP A 130 -7.01 -1.19 3.45
C TRP A 130 -5.85 -0.84 4.39
N HIS A 131 -5.14 -1.83 4.95
CA HIS A 131 -3.93 -1.55 5.73
C HIS A 131 -2.83 -0.94 4.86
N ARG A 132 -2.59 -1.49 3.67
CA ARG A 132 -1.58 -0.97 2.72
C ARG A 132 -1.95 0.41 2.18
N LEU A 133 -3.21 0.61 1.81
CA LEU A 133 -3.70 1.90 1.32
C LEU A 133 -3.78 2.94 2.45
N GLY A 134 -4.11 2.55 3.67
CA GLY A 134 -4.05 3.41 4.85
C GLY A 134 -2.63 3.87 5.16
N ILE A 135 -1.62 2.97 5.11
CA ILE A 135 -0.22 3.39 5.22
C ILE A 135 0.19 4.33 4.06
N LEU A 136 -0.25 4.04 2.83
CA LEU A 136 0.08 4.86 1.65
C LEU A 136 -0.54 6.27 1.71
N PHE A 137 -1.76 6.40 2.19
CA PHE A 137 -2.57 7.62 2.14
C PHE A 137 -2.77 8.31 3.49
N ASN A 138 -2.19 7.77 4.57
CA ASN A 138 -2.53 8.04 5.97
C ASN A 138 -3.98 7.68 6.37
N THR A 139 -4.99 8.14 5.61
CA THR A 139 -6.41 7.85 5.87
C THR A 139 -7.10 7.15 4.68
N VAL A 140 -7.93 6.15 4.97
CA VAL A 140 -8.89 5.53 4.04
C VAL A 140 -10.25 5.30 4.71
N LEU A 141 -11.32 5.39 3.94
CA LEU A 141 -12.67 5.02 4.39
C LEU A 141 -13.01 3.62 3.88
N VAL A 142 -13.50 2.73 4.77
CA VAL A 142 -13.88 1.35 4.41
C VAL A 142 -15.39 1.20 4.52
N GLN A 143 -16.05 0.99 3.38
CA GLN A 143 -17.49 0.79 3.26
C GLN A 143 -17.81 -0.71 3.11
N PRO A 144 -18.42 -1.39 4.10
CA PRO A 144 -19.02 -2.69 3.88
C PRO A 144 -20.24 -2.56 2.96
N VAL A 145 -20.38 -3.50 2.02
CA VAL A 145 -21.52 -3.60 1.09
C VAL A 145 -22.04 -5.03 1.06
N VAL A 146 -23.37 -5.19 1.01
CA VAL A 146 -24.01 -6.51 0.84
C VAL A 146 -24.28 -6.75 -0.64
N LEU A 147 -23.62 -7.76 -1.21
CA LEU A 147 -23.82 -8.18 -2.59
C LEU A 147 -24.95 -9.21 -2.68
N LYS A 148 -26.00 -8.88 -3.45
CA LYS A 148 -27.21 -9.68 -3.66
C LYS A 148 -27.24 -10.19 -5.11
N GLU A 149 -26.55 -11.29 -5.37
CA GLU A 149 -26.53 -11.93 -6.70
C GLU A 149 -27.66 -12.96 -6.85
N SER A 150 -28.28 -13.02 -8.03
CA SER A 150 -29.35 -13.99 -8.31
C SER A 150 -28.85 -15.43 -8.17
N GLY A 151 -29.51 -16.21 -7.30
CA GLY A 151 -29.16 -17.60 -7.03
C GLY A 151 -28.02 -17.82 -6.03
N LYS A 152 -27.51 -16.76 -5.38
CA LYS A 152 -26.53 -16.87 -4.28
C LYS A 152 -27.09 -16.28 -2.98
N GLU A 153 -26.56 -16.75 -1.86
CA GLU A 153 -26.78 -16.10 -0.56
C GLU A 153 -26.14 -14.70 -0.53
N PRO A 154 -26.76 -13.70 0.13
CA PRO A 154 -26.15 -12.40 0.35
C PRO A 154 -24.82 -12.52 1.10
N HIS A 155 -23.80 -11.78 0.67
CA HIS A 155 -22.47 -11.81 1.27
C HIS A 155 -21.84 -10.42 1.33
N LEU A 156 -20.85 -10.24 2.22
CA LEU A 156 -20.15 -8.97 2.39
C LEU A 156 -18.95 -8.82 1.44
N ASP A 157 -18.88 -7.69 0.75
CA ASP A 157 -17.64 -7.14 0.22
C ASP A 157 -17.37 -5.76 0.85
N PHE A 158 -16.20 -5.20 0.56
CA PHE A 158 -15.74 -3.93 1.13
C PHE A 158 -15.20 -3.03 0.02
N PHE A 159 -15.75 -1.82 -0.12
CA PHE A 159 -15.13 -0.78 -0.92
C PHE A 159 -14.17 0.03 -0.05
N ILE A 160 -13.01 0.36 -0.61
CA ILE A 160 -11.97 1.13 0.07
C ILE A 160 -11.84 2.43 -0.70
N HIS A 161 -12.31 3.49 -0.07
CA HIS A 161 -12.36 4.85 -0.60
C HIS A 161 -11.06 5.56 -0.22
N THR A 162 -10.43 6.17 -1.22
CA THR A 162 -9.11 6.79 -1.10
C THR A 162 -9.17 8.27 -1.49
N PRO A 163 -8.24 9.11 -0.98
CA PRO A 163 -8.18 10.53 -1.32
C PRO A 163 -8.03 10.82 -2.83
N ALA A 164 -7.70 9.83 -3.66
CA ALA A 164 -7.51 9.93 -5.10
C ALA A 164 -8.83 9.99 -5.91
N PHE A 165 -9.93 9.46 -5.33
CA PHE A 165 -11.22 9.29 -6.01
C PHE A 165 -12.42 9.68 -5.15
N THR A 166 -12.23 9.88 -3.85
CA THR A 166 -13.29 10.22 -2.90
C THR A 166 -13.08 11.62 -2.35
N VAL A 167 -14.17 12.39 -2.25
CA VAL A 167 -14.23 13.65 -1.50
C VAL A 167 -15.04 13.41 -0.22
N VAL A 168 -14.62 14.05 0.86
CA VAL A 168 -15.25 13.96 2.18
C VAL A 168 -15.60 15.38 2.62
N GLU A 169 -16.82 15.56 3.11
CA GLU A 169 -17.30 16.79 3.75
C GLU A 169 -17.19 16.62 5.27
N THR A 170 -16.65 17.63 5.95
CA THR A 170 -16.40 17.63 7.41
C THR A 170 -16.95 18.91 8.05
N ASP A 171 -17.12 18.91 9.36
CA ASP A 171 -17.42 20.13 10.12
C ASP A 171 -16.13 20.94 10.30
N GLN A 172 -16.19 22.27 10.16
CA GLN A 172 -15.06 23.17 10.43
C GLN A 172 -14.49 23.00 11.85
N ASN A 173 -15.30 22.57 12.81
CA ASN A 173 -14.90 22.33 14.20
C ASN A 173 -14.41 20.89 14.46
N GLN A 174 -14.67 19.96 13.53
CA GLN A 174 -14.35 18.53 13.63
C GLN A 174 -13.90 17.99 12.27
N TRP A 175 -12.79 18.55 11.75
CA TRP A 175 -12.19 18.15 10.48
C TRP A 175 -11.83 16.65 10.42
N ASN A 176 -11.68 16.01 11.58
CA ASN A 176 -11.32 14.60 11.70
C ASN A 176 -12.50 13.64 11.46
N ILE A 177 -13.75 14.10 11.56
CA ILE A 177 -14.96 13.28 11.49
C ILE A 177 -15.69 13.56 10.17
N PRO A 178 -15.99 12.52 9.36
CA PRO A 178 -16.73 12.71 8.11
C PRO A 178 -18.21 12.96 8.41
N VAL A 179 -18.80 13.96 7.76
CA VAL A 179 -20.24 14.29 7.81
C VAL A 179 -20.95 13.75 6.57
N ALA A 180 -20.29 13.84 5.41
CA ALA A 180 -20.68 13.20 4.17
C ALA A 180 -19.46 12.74 3.37
N PHE A 181 -19.66 11.86 2.40
CA PHE A 181 -18.65 11.54 1.39
C PHE A 181 -19.30 11.24 0.05
N TYR A 182 -18.54 11.47 -1.02
CA TYR A 182 -18.97 11.11 -2.37
C TYR A 182 -17.82 10.65 -3.27
N TYR A 183 -18.16 9.75 -4.19
CA TYR A 183 -17.20 9.08 -5.09
C TYR A 183 -17.85 8.81 -6.46
N PRO A 184 -17.08 8.83 -7.56
CA PRO A 184 -17.61 8.57 -8.89
C PRO A 184 -17.85 7.08 -9.14
N ILE A 185 -18.93 6.77 -9.84
CA ILE A 185 -19.19 5.47 -10.47
C ILE A 185 -19.65 5.67 -11.91
N GLU A 186 -19.49 4.65 -12.74
CA GLU A 186 -20.22 4.56 -14.02
C GLU A 186 -21.57 3.88 -13.78
N LYS A 187 -22.65 4.50 -14.28
CA LYS A 187 -24.00 3.95 -14.16
C LYS A 187 -24.82 4.22 -15.41
N THR A 188 -25.58 3.21 -15.84
CA THR A 188 -26.59 3.38 -16.88
C THR A 188 -27.80 4.12 -16.31
N ILE A 189 -28.06 5.33 -16.80
CA ILE A 189 -29.26 6.12 -16.51
C ILE A 189 -29.94 6.40 -17.85
N GLU A 190 -31.26 6.19 -17.93
CA GLU A 190 -32.06 6.34 -19.17
C GLU A 190 -31.46 5.60 -20.40
N GLY A 191 -30.83 4.44 -20.17
CA GLY A 191 -30.22 3.62 -21.22
C GLY A 191 -28.84 4.10 -21.72
N LYS A 192 -28.27 5.16 -21.14
CA LYS A 192 -26.91 5.65 -21.45
C LYS A 192 -25.98 5.43 -20.27
N SER A 193 -24.79 4.89 -20.50
CA SER A 193 -23.74 4.89 -19.48
C SER A 193 -23.25 6.31 -19.26
N GLN A 194 -23.27 6.76 -18.00
CA GLN A 194 -22.74 8.05 -17.59
C GLN A 194 -22.06 7.95 -16.23
N GLN A 195 -21.01 8.76 -16.06
CA GLN A 195 -20.38 8.94 -14.75
C GLN A 195 -21.28 9.80 -13.86
N VAL A 196 -21.54 9.31 -12.66
CA VAL A 196 -22.32 9.97 -11.60
C VAL A 196 -21.56 9.88 -10.28
N LEU A 197 -21.75 10.84 -9.39
CA LEU A 197 -21.25 10.76 -8.02
C LEU A 197 -22.29 10.05 -7.15
N VAL A 198 -21.85 9.14 -6.30
CA VAL A 198 -22.67 8.55 -5.24
C VAL A 198 -22.46 9.38 -3.98
N TYR A 199 -23.52 9.97 -3.44
CA TYR A 199 -23.47 10.77 -2.21
C TYR A 199 -24.02 9.97 -1.01
N TRP A 200 -23.34 10.09 0.13
CA TRP A 200 -23.77 9.55 1.42
C TRP A 200 -23.55 10.59 2.52
N SER A 201 -24.59 10.90 3.29
CA SER A 201 -24.50 11.56 4.60
C SER A 201 -25.19 10.70 5.66
N ALA A 202 -25.20 11.10 6.92
CA ALA A 202 -25.95 10.36 7.96
C ALA A 202 -27.47 10.27 7.69
N THR A 203 -28.03 11.19 6.89
CA THR A 203 -29.48 11.34 6.64
C THR A 203 -29.90 11.13 5.19
N GLU A 204 -29.03 11.42 4.20
CA GLU A 204 -29.34 11.37 2.77
C GLU A 204 -28.45 10.36 2.02
N HIS A 205 -29.00 9.74 0.99
CA HIS A 205 -28.26 8.94 0.01
C HIS A 205 -28.87 9.08 -1.39
N TYR A 206 -28.10 9.62 -2.34
CA TYR A 206 -28.55 9.87 -3.72
C TYR A 206 -27.38 9.86 -4.72
N LEU A 207 -27.72 9.99 -6.00
CA LEU A 207 -26.77 10.12 -7.11
C LEU A 207 -26.75 11.55 -7.63
N ILE A 208 -25.60 12.03 -8.10
CA ILE A 208 -25.44 13.36 -8.69
C ILE A 208 -24.89 13.20 -10.11
N ASP A 209 -25.55 13.77 -11.11
CA ASP A 209 -25.07 13.77 -12.50
C ASP A 209 -24.06 14.91 -12.78
N LYS A 210 -23.53 14.95 -14.01
CA LYS A 210 -22.57 15.98 -14.45
C LYS A 210 -23.14 17.41 -14.47
N LEU A 211 -24.45 17.58 -14.35
CA LEU A 211 -25.12 18.89 -14.28
C LEU A 211 -25.41 19.30 -12.81
N GLY A 212 -25.11 18.45 -11.84
CA GLY A 212 -25.43 18.66 -10.43
C GLY A 212 -26.85 18.22 -10.05
N THR A 213 -27.59 17.54 -10.94
CA THR A 213 -28.96 17.09 -10.65
C THR A 213 -28.94 15.89 -9.71
N LYS A 214 -29.74 15.94 -8.64
CA LYS A 214 -29.94 14.80 -7.73
C LYS A 214 -30.88 13.77 -8.36
N HIS A 215 -30.46 12.52 -8.42
CA HIS A 215 -31.24 11.37 -8.90
C HIS A 215 -31.39 10.32 -7.79
N ALA A 216 -32.60 9.77 -7.64
CA ALA A 216 -32.88 8.77 -6.62
C ALA A 216 -32.31 7.40 -7.02
N PRO A 217 -31.64 6.66 -6.12
CA PRO A 217 -31.30 5.26 -6.36
C PRO A 217 -32.59 4.44 -6.55
N PRO A 218 -32.63 3.43 -7.44
CA PRO A 218 -33.86 2.66 -7.70
C PRO A 218 -34.48 2.00 -6.46
N GLU A 219 -33.63 1.61 -5.50
CA GLU A 219 -34.04 0.96 -4.24
C GLU A 219 -34.33 1.99 -3.12
N ASN A 220 -34.08 3.29 -3.36
CA ASN A 220 -34.26 4.37 -2.41
C ASN A 220 -34.90 5.62 -3.06
N PRO A 221 -36.19 5.56 -3.42
CA PRO A 221 -36.90 6.69 -4.04
C PRO A 221 -37.00 7.93 -3.13
N GLY A 222 -36.88 7.75 -1.80
CA GLY A 222 -36.91 8.84 -0.83
C GLY A 222 -35.60 9.61 -0.67
N MET A 223 -34.50 9.15 -1.28
CA MET A 223 -33.14 9.69 -1.08
C MET A 223 -32.66 9.71 0.38
N LEU A 224 -33.26 8.94 1.27
CA LEU A 224 -32.90 8.88 2.69
C LEU A 224 -31.83 7.82 2.94
N ASN A 225 -30.86 8.06 3.82
CA ASN A 225 -29.90 7.03 4.20
C ASN A 225 -30.61 5.96 5.06
N PRO A 226 -30.71 4.68 4.62
CA PRO A 226 -31.39 3.62 5.36
C PRO A 226 -30.64 3.15 6.62
N TYR A 227 -29.37 3.55 6.78
CA TYR A 227 -28.52 3.14 7.91
C TYR A 227 -28.54 4.15 9.07
N HIS A 228 -29.05 5.36 8.85
CA HIS A 228 -29.06 6.47 9.83
C HIS A 228 -27.68 6.86 10.42
N ARG A 229 -26.60 6.36 9.82
CA ARG A 229 -25.19 6.73 10.03
C ARG A 229 -24.46 6.62 8.70
N LEU A 230 -23.28 7.24 8.59
CA LEU A 230 -22.40 6.98 7.45
C LEU A 230 -22.04 5.48 7.38
N PRO A 231 -22.18 4.82 6.21
CA PRO A 231 -21.85 3.40 6.03
C PRO A 231 -20.35 3.19 5.80
N VAL A 232 -19.49 3.93 6.49
CA VAL A 232 -18.03 3.81 6.42
C VAL A 232 -17.43 3.80 7.81
N ALA A 233 -16.35 3.04 7.98
CA ALA A 233 -15.41 3.20 9.08
C ALA A 233 -14.16 3.93 8.59
N THR A 234 -13.56 4.76 9.46
CA THR A 234 -12.38 5.56 9.11
C THR A 234 -11.12 4.89 9.66
N LEU A 235 -10.23 4.44 8.77
CA LEU A 235 -8.88 4.02 9.14
C LEU A 235 -7.94 5.20 8.92
N ARG A 236 -7.37 5.74 9.99
CA ARG A 236 -6.34 6.80 9.97
C ARG A 236 -5.16 6.38 10.82
N PHE A 237 -3.94 6.63 10.36
CA PHE A 237 -2.72 6.34 11.12
C PHE A 237 -2.23 7.52 11.97
N GLN A 238 -2.35 8.75 11.46
CA GLN A 238 -1.92 9.99 12.12
C GLN A 238 -2.94 11.11 11.89
N ASP A 239 -3.19 11.92 12.91
CA ASP A 239 -3.99 13.16 12.81
C ASP A 239 -3.15 14.30 12.23
N ASP A 240 -3.79 15.20 11.47
CA ASP A 240 -3.14 16.23 10.64
C ASP A 240 -4.03 17.50 10.53
N GLU A 241 -3.73 18.43 9.63
CA GLU A 241 -4.53 19.65 9.40
C GLU A 241 -5.80 19.41 8.58
N ASP A 242 -5.89 18.30 7.82
CA ASP A 242 -7.06 17.93 7.01
C ASP A 242 -7.57 16.49 7.27
N PHE A 243 -8.74 16.15 6.73
CA PHE A 243 -9.38 14.85 6.95
C PHE A 243 -8.53 13.64 6.53
N TRP A 244 -7.71 13.78 5.48
CA TRP A 244 -6.92 12.70 4.92
C TRP A 244 -5.53 12.62 5.54
N GLY A 245 -4.91 13.77 5.80
CA GLY A 245 -3.53 13.94 6.25
C GLY A 245 -2.48 13.56 5.19
N GLU A 246 -1.21 13.66 5.57
CA GLU A 246 -0.08 13.43 4.68
C GLU A 246 0.21 11.93 4.48
N GLY A 247 -0.05 11.44 3.26
CA GLY A 247 0.36 10.12 2.83
C GLY A 247 1.87 10.01 2.55
N LYS A 248 2.31 8.85 2.05
CA LYS A 248 3.72 8.52 1.76
C LYS A 248 4.24 9.19 0.47
N TRP A 249 4.14 10.51 0.42
CA TRP A 249 4.48 11.35 -0.73
C TRP A 249 5.99 11.37 -1.01
N SER A 250 6.80 11.53 0.04
CA SER A 250 8.28 11.48 -0.02
C SER A 250 8.80 10.19 -0.67
N LEU A 251 8.22 9.04 -0.33
CA LEU A 251 8.55 7.74 -0.90
C LEU A 251 8.30 7.68 -2.43
N VAL A 252 7.23 8.31 -2.90
CA VAL A 252 6.90 8.36 -4.34
C VAL A 252 7.76 9.38 -5.07
N GLU A 253 8.00 10.56 -4.51
CA GLU A 253 8.91 11.57 -5.11
C GLU A 253 10.34 11.05 -5.21
N GLY A 254 10.88 10.40 -4.17
CA GLY A 254 12.21 9.81 -4.24
C GLY A 254 12.28 8.62 -5.21
N ASN A 255 11.21 7.83 -5.37
CA ASN A 255 11.20 6.78 -6.40
C ASN A 255 11.11 7.37 -7.82
N GLU A 256 10.39 8.47 -8.02
CA GLU A 256 10.39 9.24 -9.27
C GLU A 256 11.79 9.75 -9.60
N GLU A 257 12.50 10.35 -8.63
CA GLU A 257 13.88 10.80 -8.80
C GLU A 257 14.82 9.65 -9.18
N VAL A 258 14.70 8.48 -8.52
CA VAL A 258 15.43 7.27 -8.91
C VAL A 258 15.14 6.85 -10.36
N ALA A 259 13.90 6.98 -10.84
CA ALA A 259 13.53 6.67 -12.23
C ALA A 259 14.05 7.74 -13.23
N VAL A 260 14.06 9.02 -12.84
CA VAL A 260 14.71 10.11 -13.58
C VAL A 260 16.20 9.80 -13.75
N GLN A 261 16.90 9.42 -12.68
CA GLN A 261 18.32 9.09 -12.74
C GLN A 261 18.62 7.80 -13.54
N TYR A 262 17.77 6.77 -13.44
CA TYR A 262 17.88 5.58 -14.31
C TYR A 262 17.68 5.90 -15.81
N SER A 263 16.83 6.88 -16.13
CA SER A 263 16.61 7.35 -17.50
C SER A 263 17.79 8.20 -18.00
N ASN A 264 18.28 9.10 -17.15
CA ASN A 264 19.45 9.95 -17.39
C ASN A 264 20.74 9.14 -17.63
N ILE A 265 21.04 8.15 -16.78
CA ILE A 265 22.23 7.32 -16.93
C ILE A 265 22.15 6.43 -18.17
N ALA A 266 20.95 5.93 -18.52
CA ALA A 266 20.74 5.14 -19.72
C ALA A 266 20.95 5.96 -21.00
N PHE A 267 20.47 7.21 -21.02
CA PHE A 267 20.73 8.15 -22.10
C PHE A 267 22.23 8.49 -22.19
N THR A 268 22.84 8.91 -21.08
CA THR A 268 24.27 9.27 -20.98
C THR A 268 25.20 8.13 -21.43
N ALA A 269 24.90 6.89 -21.05
CA ALA A 269 25.68 5.72 -21.45
C ALA A 269 25.71 5.52 -22.98
N LEU A 270 24.63 5.85 -23.70
CA LEU A 270 24.62 5.78 -25.17
C LEU A 270 25.61 6.76 -25.79
N PHE A 271 25.64 8.02 -25.33
CA PHE A 271 26.58 9.03 -25.84
C PHE A 271 28.04 8.71 -25.50
N GLN A 272 28.32 8.18 -24.30
CA GLN A 272 29.67 7.72 -23.96
C GLN A 272 30.13 6.56 -24.85
N THR A 273 29.24 5.60 -25.11
CA THR A 273 29.57 4.39 -25.89
C THR A 273 29.94 4.70 -27.34
N HIS A 274 29.31 5.71 -27.95
CA HIS A 274 29.50 6.03 -29.37
C HIS A 274 30.47 7.19 -29.64
N GLY A 275 30.67 8.09 -28.66
CA GLY A 275 31.52 9.28 -28.81
C GLY A 275 30.92 10.35 -29.72
N GLN A 276 31.28 11.62 -29.49
CA GLN A 276 30.73 12.74 -30.24
C GLN A 276 31.68 13.16 -31.37
N ALA A 277 31.24 13.07 -32.63
CA ALA A 277 32.00 13.57 -33.77
C ALA A 277 32.01 15.10 -33.81
N VAL A 278 33.21 15.70 -33.86
CA VAL A 278 33.43 17.15 -33.93
C VAL A 278 34.32 17.46 -35.14
N ALA A 279 33.85 18.38 -35.99
CA ALA A 279 34.53 18.84 -37.19
C ALA A 279 34.83 20.34 -37.08
N ILE A 280 36.10 20.73 -37.12
CA ILE A 280 36.57 22.11 -36.99
C ILE A 280 37.18 22.55 -38.32
N ASN A 281 36.71 23.68 -38.88
CA ASN A 281 37.27 24.32 -40.07
C ASN A 281 37.50 23.38 -41.29
N THR A 282 36.67 22.35 -41.48
CA THR A 282 36.87 21.31 -42.52
C THR A 282 36.28 21.63 -43.89
N GLY A 283 35.42 22.65 -44.02
CA GLY A 283 34.82 23.07 -45.30
C GLY A 283 33.83 22.07 -45.91
N LEU A 284 33.26 21.16 -45.10
CA LEU A 284 32.32 20.11 -45.53
C LEU A 284 31.00 20.70 -46.08
N LYS A 285 30.87 20.75 -47.41
CA LYS A 285 29.62 21.08 -48.12
C LYS A 285 28.76 19.83 -48.36
N GLY A 286 27.46 19.93 -48.09
CA GLY A 286 26.51 18.81 -48.03
C GLY A 286 26.13 18.43 -46.60
N GLU A 287 25.11 17.58 -46.44
CA GLU A 287 24.70 17.02 -45.15
C GLU A 287 25.53 15.77 -44.80
N PRO A 288 26.35 15.78 -43.72
CA PRO A 288 26.95 14.56 -43.20
C PRO A 288 25.98 13.87 -42.22
N GLU A 289 25.51 12.67 -42.57
CA GLU A 289 24.79 11.78 -41.66
C GLU A 289 25.78 11.05 -40.74
N VAL A 290 25.88 11.44 -39.46
CA VAL A 290 26.77 10.76 -38.48
C VAL A 290 26.30 10.96 -37.06
N GLY A 291 26.80 10.10 -36.17
CA GLY A 291 27.56 10.47 -34.96
C GLY A 291 27.06 11.66 -34.13
N PRO A 292 26.02 11.52 -33.29
CA PRO A 292 25.37 10.25 -32.98
C PRO A 292 24.64 9.55 -34.15
N ASN A 293 23.69 10.08 -34.93
CA ASN A 293 22.73 11.20 -34.92
C ASN A 293 23.06 12.66 -35.36
N ARG A 294 24.12 13.38 -34.95
CA ARG A 294 24.64 14.58 -35.71
C ARG A 294 26.08 15.06 -35.33
N VAL A 295 26.93 15.31 -36.35
CA VAL A 295 28.27 15.95 -36.20
C VAL A 295 28.16 17.39 -35.74
N ILE A 296 28.99 17.79 -34.78
CA ILE A 296 29.17 19.20 -34.41
C ILE A 296 30.16 19.85 -35.38
N LYS A 297 29.65 20.66 -36.34
CA LYS A 297 30.49 21.51 -37.20
C LYS A 297 30.78 22.84 -36.53
N ILE A 298 32.06 23.23 -36.47
CA ILE A 298 32.52 24.54 -36.02
C ILE A 298 33.35 25.16 -37.16
N GLU A 299 32.83 26.21 -37.80
CA GLU A 299 33.57 26.96 -38.82
C GLU A 299 33.97 28.33 -38.28
N ASN A 300 35.13 28.83 -38.74
CA ASN A 300 35.78 30.05 -38.24
C ASN A 300 36.15 29.96 -36.74
N ALA A 301 36.56 28.78 -36.28
CA ALA A 301 37.20 28.65 -34.96
C ALA A 301 38.56 29.38 -34.97
N GLY A 302 38.74 30.32 -34.02
CA GLY A 302 39.97 31.10 -33.86
C GLY A 302 40.05 32.37 -34.72
N GLN A 303 41.08 33.19 -34.48
CA GLN A 303 41.40 34.29 -35.40
C GLN A 303 41.89 33.73 -36.75
N ALA A 304 41.61 34.44 -37.84
CA ALA A 304 41.89 34.00 -39.20
C ALA A 304 43.33 33.51 -39.37
N GLY A 305 43.49 32.21 -39.64
CA GLY A 305 44.79 31.55 -39.87
C GLY A 305 45.41 30.82 -38.66
N GLN A 306 44.81 30.86 -37.46
CA GLN A 306 45.44 30.25 -36.26
C GLN A 306 44.98 28.84 -35.89
N GLN A 307 43.83 28.35 -36.36
CA GLN A 307 43.29 27.04 -35.96
C GLN A 307 43.13 26.10 -37.17
N GLN A 308 44.00 25.09 -37.24
CA GLN A 308 44.00 24.07 -38.30
C GLN A 308 42.68 23.27 -38.32
N SER A 309 42.34 22.75 -39.51
CA SER A 309 41.21 21.84 -39.67
C SER A 309 41.42 20.55 -38.88
N ASP A 310 40.44 20.17 -38.07
CA ASP A 310 40.51 19.02 -37.17
C ASP A 310 39.20 18.22 -37.24
N PHE A 311 39.29 16.89 -37.19
CA PHE A 311 38.14 16.00 -37.11
C PHE A 311 38.42 14.92 -36.07
N LYS A 312 37.70 14.98 -34.95
CA LYS A 312 37.93 14.10 -33.80
C LYS A 312 36.63 13.62 -33.17
N PHE A 313 36.70 12.44 -32.58
CA PHE A 313 35.69 11.96 -31.67
C PHE A 313 36.06 12.41 -30.26
N VAL A 314 35.20 13.23 -29.66
CA VAL A 314 35.27 13.60 -28.25
C VAL A 314 34.31 12.71 -27.50
N SER A 315 34.83 11.68 -26.82
CA SER A 315 34.02 10.92 -25.87
C SER A 315 33.95 11.69 -24.56
N PRO A 316 32.75 12.02 -24.04
CA PRO A 316 32.64 12.50 -22.67
C PRO A 316 33.08 11.38 -21.73
N ASN A 317 33.62 11.74 -20.56
CA ASN A 317 33.91 10.81 -19.47
C ASN A 317 32.90 11.01 -18.32
N PRO A 318 31.61 10.67 -18.51
CA PRO A 318 30.62 10.78 -17.46
C PRO A 318 30.93 9.80 -16.31
N ALA A 319 30.67 10.26 -15.09
CA ALA A 319 30.88 9.54 -13.85
C ALA A 319 29.79 8.46 -13.63
N ILE A 320 29.71 7.47 -14.54
CA ILE A 320 28.63 6.46 -14.55
C ILE A 320 28.64 5.62 -13.27
N LEU A 321 29.81 5.24 -12.75
CA LEU A 321 29.91 4.44 -11.53
C LEU A 321 29.46 5.25 -10.29
N GLU A 322 29.76 6.54 -10.28
CA GLU A 322 29.37 7.49 -9.24
C GLU A 322 27.85 7.76 -9.29
N VAL A 323 27.25 7.87 -10.47
CA VAL A 323 25.78 7.97 -10.63
C VAL A 323 25.10 6.66 -10.25
N GLN A 324 25.67 5.49 -10.56
CA GLN A 324 25.18 4.21 -10.05
C GLN A 324 25.23 4.14 -8.52
N GLY A 325 26.34 4.58 -7.91
CA GLY A 325 26.49 4.68 -6.45
C GLY A 325 25.48 5.64 -5.82
N LEU A 326 25.18 6.77 -6.46
CA LEU A 326 24.12 7.69 -6.05
C LEU A 326 22.73 7.04 -6.12
N ILE A 327 22.41 6.35 -7.21
CA ILE A 327 21.11 5.64 -7.36
C ILE A 327 20.98 4.56 -6.28
N ASP A 328 22.02 3.77 -6.02
CA ASP A 328 22.01 2.75 -4.98
C ASP A 328 21.90 3.37 -3.57
N TRP A 329 22.48 4.55 -3.34
CA TRP A 329 22.31 5.30 -2.10
C TRP A 329 20.88 5.83 -1.95
N LEU A 330 20.32 6.49 -2.97
CA LEU A 330 18.94 6.98 -2.99
C LEU A 330 17.94 5.86 -2.71
N VAL A 331 18.10 4.71 -3.39
CA VAL A 331 17.27 3.54 -3.15
C VAL A 331 17.42 3.04 -1.71
N LYS A 332 18.63 3.00 -1.13
CA LYS A 332 18.82 2.60 0.28
C LYS A 332 18.19 3.59 1.26
N SER A 333 18.34 4.90 1.04
CA SER A 333 17.75 5.94 1.88
C SER A 333 16.22 5.79 1.95
N LEU A 334 15.55 5.62 0.81
CA LEU A 334 14.10 5.35 0.74
C LEU A 334 13.62 4.12 1.54
N HIS A 335 14.50 3.17 1.85
CA HIS A 335 14.16 2.05 2.73
C HIS A 335 14.40 2.42 4.20
N VAL A 336 15.51 3.08 4.52
CA VAL A 336 15.84 3.53 5.88
C VAL A 336 14.82 4.54 6.41
N ASP A 337 14.41 5.50 5.58
CA ASP A 337 13.40 6.52 5.91
C ASP A 337 12.02 5.91 6.27
N GLU A 338 11.79 4.67 5.84
CA GLU A 338 10.58 3.88 6.08
C GLU A 338 10.76 2.79 7.16
N GLY A 339 11.89 2.79 7.90
CA GLY A 339 12.21 1.81 8.94
C GLY A 339 12.57 0.41 8.42
N LEU A 340 13.00 0.29 7.15
CA LEU A 340 13.43 -0.97 6.56
C LEU A 340 14.96 -1.09 6.55
N SER A 341 15.48 -2.12 7.24
CA SER A 341 16.90 -2.48 7.19
C SER A 341 17.38 -2.70 5.73
N PRO A 342 18.43 -1.99 5.27
CA PRO A 342 18.99 -2.13 3.92
C PRO A 342 19.40 -3.56 3.55
N GLN A 343 19.79 -4.35 4.55
CA GLN A 343 20.25 -5.73 4.44
C GLN A 343 19.12 -6.66 3.96
N GLN A 344 17.84 -6.31 4.18
CA GLN A 344 16.71 -7.11 3.70
C GLN A 344 16.63 -7.22 2.16
N PHE A 345 17.40 -6.40 1.44
CA PHE A 345 17.40 -6.34 -0.02
C PHE A 345 18.80 -6.40 -0.66
N ALA A 346 19.83 -6.72 0.12
CA ALA A 346 21.15 -7.03 -0.43
C ALA A 346 21.08 -8.27 -1.33
N THR A 347 21.75 -8.21 -2.50
CA THR A 347 21.84 -9.35 -3.44
C THR A 347 22.68 -10.49 -2.87
N GLU A 348 23.62 -10.16 -1.98
CA GLU A 348 24.44 -11.12 -1.25
C GLU A 348 23.75 -11.54 0.04
N VAL A 349 23.37 -12.82 0.13
CA VAL A 349 22.86 -13.42 1.37
C VAL A 349 24.03 -13.70 2.30
N ALA A 350 24.54 -12.64 2.94
CA ALA A 350 25.38 -12.82 4.12
C ALA A 350 24.60 -13.60 5.18
N THR A 351 25.22 -14.61 5.80
CA THR A 351 24.61 -15.42 6.85
C THR A 351 24.48 -14.62 8.16
N THR A 352 23.49 -13.72 8.20
CA THR A 352 23.13 -12.99 9.42
C THR A 352 22.58 -13.94 10.47
N SER A 353 23.13 -13.83 11.69
CA SER A 353 22.67 -14.56 12.86
C SER A 353 21.24 -14.16 13.23
N GLY A 354 20.53 -15.03 13.94
CA GLY A 354 19.17 -14.77 14.41
C GLY A 354 19.05 -13.50 15.24
N ILE A 355 20.11 -13.13 15.99
CA ILE A 355 20.16 -11.86 16.74
C ILE A 355 20.21 -10.66 15.78
N ALA A 356 21.02 -10.72 14.71
CA ALA A 356 21.03 -9.67 13.70
C ALA A 356 19.68 -9.56 12.99
N LYS A 357 19.03 -10.68 12.65
CA LYS A 357 17.69 -10.70 12.04
C LYS A 357 16.60 -10.15 12.97
N ILE A 358 16.72 -10.38 14.28
CA ILE A 358 15.81 -9.81 15.28
C ILE A 358 16.00 -8.29 15.32
N LEU A 359 17.24 -7.80 15.37
CA LEU A 359 17.56 -6.37 15.34
C LEU A 359 17.10 -5.70 14.03
N ASP A 360 17.38 -6.31 12.86
CA ASP A 360 16.88 -5.91 11.53
C ASP A 360 15.34 -5.90 11.39
N SER A 361 14.64 -6.42 12.39
CA SER A 361 13.17 -6.46 12.47
C SER A 361 12.59 -5.67 13.64
N ALA A 362 13.43 -5.09 14.51
CA ALA A 362 12.97 -4.40 15.72
C ALA A 362 12.04 -3.23 15.37
N ASP A 363 12.52 -2.29 14.55
CA ASP A 363 11.79 -1.11 14.09
C ASP A 363 10.47 -1.49 13.38
N LEU A 364 10.49 -2.56 12.58
CA LEU A 364 9.29 -3.09 11.91
C LEU A 364 8.30 -3.76 12.86
N ASN A 365 8.77 -4.33 13.97
CA ASN A 365 7.90 -4.89 14.99
C ASN A 365 7.32 -3.77 15.85
N GLU A 366 8.08 -2.72 16.17
CA GLU A 366 7.61 -1.51 16.87
C GLU A 366 6.50 -0.81 16.07
N GLN A 367 6.77 -0.44 14.81
CA GLN A 367 5.74 0.08 13.89
C GLN A 367 4.52 -0.84 13.76
N ARG A 368 4.73 -2.17 13.79
CA ARG A 368 3.63 -3.14 13.73
C ARG A 368 2.77 -3.09 14.99
N GLU A 369 3.35 -2.96 16.18
CA GLU A 369 2.59 -2.88 17.43
C GLU A 369 1.79 -1.56 17.50
N ASP A 370 2.37 -0.42 17.10
CA ASP A 370 1.64 0.85 16.97
C ASP A 370 0.45 0.71 16.01
N HIS A 371 0.68 0.10 14.85
CA HIS A 371 -0.38 -0.17 13.87
C HIS A 371 -1.46 -1.12 14.40
N ARG A 372 -1.17 -2.03 15.35
CA ARG A 372 -2.18 -2.94 15.91
C ARG A 372 -3.22 -2.20 16.72
N GLN A 373 -2.82 -1.25 17.55
CA GLN A 373 -3.76 -0.48 18.37
C GLN A 373 -4.74 0.30 17.48
N ILE A 374 -4.19 1.04 16.51
CA ILE A 374 -4.97 1.79 15.52
C ILE A 374 -5.95 0.87 14.75
N LEU A 375 -5.48 -0.32 14.34
CA LEU A 375 -6.29 -1.28 13.60
C LEU A 375 -7.33 -2.01 14.46
N GLU A 376 -7.11 -2.14 15.77
CA GLU A 376 -8.07 -2.70 16.72
C GLU A 376 -9.25 -1.75 16.89
N ASP A 377 -8.99 -0.48 17.21
CA ASP A 377 -10.02 0.58 17.30
C ASP A 377 -10.81 0.71 15.99
N PHE A 378 -10.12 0.71 14.84
CA PHE A 378 -10.74 0.72 13.52
C PHE A 378 -11.61 -0.52 13.27
N GLU A 379 -11.17 -1.73 13.63
CA GLU A 379 -11.98 -2.95 13.43
C GLU A 379 -13.20 -2.98 14.35
N HIS A 380 -13.15 -2.34 15.53
CA HIS A 380 -14.33 -2.12 16.38
C HIS A 380 -15.37 -1.19 15.73
N ASP A 381 -14.99 -0.06 15.13
CA ASP A 381 -15.95 0.76 14.37
C ASP A 381 -16.41 0.05 13.09
N LEU A 382 -15.51 -0.59 12.34
CA LEU A 382 -15.86 -1.36 11.15
C LEU A 382 -16.87 -2.47 11.48
N PHE A 383 -16.73 -3.18 12.60
CA PHE A 383 -17.73 -4.14 13.06
C PHE A 383 -19.09 -3.47 13.31
N ASN A 384 -19.12 -2.31 13.94
CA ASN A 384 -20.37 -1.56 14.16
C ASN A 384 -21.03 -1.15 12.83
N VAL A 385 -20.25 -0.69 11.85
CA VAL A 385 -20.76 -0.38 10.49
C VAL A 385 -21.24 -1.64 9.78
N ILE A 386 -20.48 -2.74 9.83
CA ILE A 386 -20.88 -4.05 9.27
C ILE A 386 -22.22 -4.49 9.85
N ARG A 387 -22.39 -4.41 11.18
CA ARG A 387 -23.63 -4.78 11.87
C ARG A 387 -24.79 -3.93 11.39
N THR A 388 -24.65 -2.60 11.34
CA THR A 388 -25.72 -1.71 10.83
C THR A 388 -26.09 -2.04 9.39
N VAL A 389 -25.11 -2.15 8.49
CA VAL A 389 -25.36 -2.43 7.07
C VAL A 389 -26.02 -3.81 6.89
N TRP A 390 -25.48 -4.85 7.53
CA TRP A 390 -26.01 -6.20 7.44
C TRP A 390 -27.42 -6.34 8.04
N ASN A 391 -27.68 -5.74 9.21
CA ASN A 391 -28.99 -5.82 9.88
C ASN A 391 -30.10 -5.09 9.10
N THR A 392 -29.74 -4.07 8.32
CA THR A 392 -30.63 -3.35 7.41
C THR A 392 -30.86 -4.13 6.11
N GLU A 393 -29.79 -4.61 5.47
CA GLU A 393 -29.85 -5.27 4.15
C GLU A 393 -30.32 -6.73 4.17
N VAL A 394 -30.12 -7.44 5.29
CA VAL A 394 -30.43 -8.87 5.47
C VAL A 394 -31.26 -9.07 6.77
N PRO A 395 -32.49 -8.54 6.84
CA PRO A 395 -33.27 -8.46 8.08
C PRO A 395 -33.67 -9.82 8.68
N ASN A 396 -33.53 -10.92 7.94
CA ASN A 396 -33.81 -12.28 8.39
C ASN A 396 -32.63 -12.97 9.10
N LYS A 397 -31.41 -12.41 9.03
CA LYS A 397 -30.17 -12.98 9.59
C LYS A 397 -29.40 -11.93 10.40
N LYS A 398 -30.07 -11.21 11.31
CA LYS A 398 -29.46 -10.12 12.07
C LYS A 398 -28.41 -10.60 13.08
N ILE A 399 -27.36 -9.81 13.23
CA ILE A 399 -26.38 -9.87 14.32
C ILE A 399 -26.94 -9.08 15.51
N SER A 400 -26.85 -9.62 16.72
CA SER A 400 -27.39 -8.96 17.92
C SER A 400 -26.73 -7.60 18.22
N GLU A 401 -27.54 -6.64 18.67
CA GLU A 401 -27.04 -5.36 19.20
C GLU A 401 -26.24 -5.53 20.50
N SER A 402 -26.46 -6.64 21.23
CA SER A 402 -25.73 -6.97 22.46
C SER A 402 -24.45 -7.79 22.25
N ALA A 403 -24.14 -8.21 21.03
CA ALA A 403 -22.99 -9.07 20.76
C ALA A 403 -21.68 -8.30 20.97
N THR A 404 -20.71 -8.92 21.66
CA THR A 404 -19.42 -8.29 21.94
C THR A 404 -18.36 -8.74 20.93
N PHE A 405 -17.80 -7.81 20.16
CA PHE A 405 -16.75 -8.11 19.18
C PHE A 405 -15.37 -8.23 19.83
N SER A 406 -14.53 -9.11 19.31
CA SER A 406 -13.12 -9.18 19.65
C SER A 406 -12.29 -9.59 18.44
N ILE A 407 -11.10 -9.01 18.31
CA ILE A 407 -10.15 -9.30 17.24
C ILE A 407 -8.79 -9.73 17.80
N GLN A 408 -8.13 -10.65 17.09
CA GLN A 408 -6.76 -11.07 17.38
C GLN A 408 -5.95 -11.13 16.08
N PHE A 409 -4.92 -10.29 15.97
CA PHE A 409 -3.99 -10.30 14.85
C PHE A 409 -3.01 -11.48 14.94
N GLY A 410 -2.55 -11.97 13.80
CA GLY A 410 -1.60 -13.09 13.75
C GLY A 410 -0.16 -12.63 14.01
N GLU A 411 0.55 -13.32 14.92
CA GLU A 411 1.96 -13.02 15.21
C GLU A 411 2.90 -13.55 14.11
N PRO A 412 3.89 -12.75 13.65
CA PRO A 412 4.91 -13.21 12.74
C PRO A 412 5.82 -14.20 13.46
N LYS A 413 5.73 -15.49 13.11
CA LYS A 413 6.70 -16.49 13.59
C LYS A 413 8.10 -16.14 13.07
N VAL A 414 9.02 -15.82 13.98
CA VAL A 414 10.44 -15.65 13.65
C VAL A 414 10.95 -16.96 13.08
N VAL A 415 11.34 -16.96 11.81
CA VAL A 415 11.92 -18.12 11.13
C VAL A 415 13.38 -18.26 11.58
N LYS A 416 13.56 -18.77 12.81
CA LYS A 416 14.85 -19.27 13.28
C LYS A 416 15.33 -20.35 12.32
N THR A 417 16.60 -20.27 11.91
CA THR A 417 17.22 -21.32 11.08
C THR A 417 17.27 -22.64 11.86
N ILE A 418 17.43 -23.77 11.15
CA ILE A 418 17.54 -25.08 11.79
C ILE A 418 18.74 -25.09 12.76
N ASP A 419 19.87 -24.50 12.37
CA ASP A 419 21.08 -24.42 13.19
C ASP A 419 20.90 -23.55 14.44
N GLU A 420 20.12 -22.45 14.35
CA GLU A 420 19.77 -21.62 15.51
C GLU A 420 18.84 -22.37 16.46
N LYS A 421 17.80 -23.05 15.93
CA LYS A 421 16.91 -23.90 16.74
C LYS A 421 17.68 -25.03 17.42
N ILE A 422 18.63 -25.67 16.73
CA ILE A 422 19.49 -26.71 17.32
C ILE A 422 20.33 -26.13 18.46
N LYS A 423 21.08 -25.04 18.22
CA LYS A 423 21.93 -24.41 19.25
C LYS A 423 21.13 -23.94 20.47
N GLU A 424 19.95 -23.37 20.25
CA GLU A 424 19.04 -22.94 21.33
C GLU A 424 18.53 -24.12 22.14
N ARG A 425 18.08 -25.20 21.47
CA ARG A 425 17.60 -26.43 22.13
C ARG A 425 18.72 -27.19 22.87
N GLU A 426 19.92 -27.24 22.29
CA GLU A 426 21.13 -27.77 22.95
C GLU A 426 21.49 -26.94 24.19
N SER A 427 21.47 -25.61 24.09
CA SER A 427 21.74 -24.71 25.21
C SER A 427 20.68 -24.83 26.31
N ALA A 428 19.40 -24.93 25.96
CA ALA A 428 18.30 -25.07 26.91
C ALA A 428 18.31 -26.44 27.62
N ILE A 429 18.73 -27.53 26.94
CA ILE A 429 19.00 -28.81 27.59
C ILE A 429 20.21 -28.70 28.52
N ALA A 430 21.31 -28.07 28.09
CA ALA A 430 22.51 -27.91 28.90
C ALA A 430 22.29 -27.05 30.16
N LEU A 431 21.42 -26.05 30.07
CA LEU A 431 21.01 -25.18 31.18
C LEU A 431 19.83 -25.74 32.01
N ASN A 432 19.30 -26.91 31.66
CA ASN A 432 18.12 -27.54 32.27
C ASN A 432 16.85 -26.68 32.24
N THR A 433 16.72 -25.78 31.25
CA THR A 433 15.56 -24.88 31.08
C THR A 433 14.52 -25.39 30.08
N GLY A 434 14.83 -26.45 29.33
CA GLY A 434 13.85 -27.13 28.46
C GLY A 434 14.21 -28.61 28.24
N SER A 435 13.20 -29.47 28.08
CA SER A 435 13.39 -30.90 27.82
C SER A 435 13.13 -31.27 26.36
N ARG A 436 13.67 -32.43 25.95
CA ARG A 436 13.42 -33.02 24.62
C ARG A 436 11.94 -33.32 24.37
N VAL A 437 11.14 -33.54 25.42
CA VAL A 437 9.68 -33.73 25.31
C VAL A 437 9.01 -32.41 24.94
N ASP A 438 9.41 -31.31 25.58
CA ASP A 438 8.80 -30.00 25.36
C ASP A 438 9.10 -29.49 23.92
N PHE A 439 10.28 -29.79 23.36
CA PHE A 439 10.59 -29.50 21.95
C PHE A 439 9.82 -30.36 20.95
N ILE A 440 9.50 -31.62 21.29
CA ILE A 440 8.64 -32.46 20.45
C ILE A 440 7.20 -31.91 20.45
N MET A 441 6.71 -31.38 21.57
CA MET A 441 5.42 -30.69 21.65
C MET A 441 5.43 -29.34 20.92
N GLU A 442 6.55 -28.61 20.94
CA GLU A 442 6.71 -27.35 20.18
C GLU A 442 6.61 -27.59 18.66
N ASP A 443 7.22 -28.68 18.17
CA ASP A 443 7.19 -29.06 16.75
C ASP A 443 5.87 -29.74 16.34
N ASN A 444 5.10 -30.31 17.28
CA ASN A 444 3.82 -31.00 17.05
C ASN A 444 2.78 -30.53 18.09
N PRO A 445 2.17 -29.33 17.92
CA PRO A 445 1.30 -28.70 18.92
C PRO A 445 0.05 -29.50 19.31
N GLU A 446 -0.35 -30.46 18.47
CA GLU A 446 -1.43 -31.41 18.69
C GLU A 446 -1.08 -32.57 19.63
N PHE A 447 0.19 -32.76 19.99
CA PHE A 447 0.60 -33.86 20.88
C PHE A 447 0.34 -33.54 22.36
N THR A 448 -0.29 -34.48 23.06
CA THR A 448 -0.25 -34.50 24.53
C THR A 448 1.17 -34.81 25.02
N ARG A 449 1.49 -34.44 26.26
CA ARG A 449 2.81 -34.72 26.85
C ARG A 449 3.16 -36.21 26.86
N GLU A 450 2.17 -37.07 26.99
CA GLU A 450 2.31 -38.53 26.97
C GLU A 450 2.63 -39.04 25.55
N GLN A 451 1.99 -38.50 24.52
CA GLN A 451 2.29 -38.81 23.12
C GLN A 451 3.71 -38.33 22.74
N ALA A 452 4.12 -37.15 23.19
CA ALA A 452 5.47 -36.64 22.99
C ALA A 452 6.55 -37.48 23.71
N GLN A 453 6.25 -38.01 24.90
CA GLN A 453 7.12 -38.97 25.59
C GLN A 453 7.24 -40.30 24.85
N GLU A 454 6.12 -40.84 24.34
CA GLU A 454 6.15 -42.07 23.54
C GLU A 454 6.96 -41.89 22.26
N LYS A 455 6.77 -40.74 21.57
CA LYS A 455 7.56 -40.40 20.38
C LYS A 455 9.06 -40.27 20.70
N LEU A 456 9.41 -39.72 21.87
CA LEU A 456 10.80 -39.67 22.33
C LEU A 456 11.38 -41.08 22.58
N ARG A 457 10.62 -42.00 23.18
CA ARG A 457 11.06 -43.40 23.37
C ARG A 457 11.31 -44.11 22.04
N GLN A 458 10.43 -43.93 21.06
CA GLN A 458 10.61 -44.47 19.70
C GLN A 458 11.91 -43.96 19.08
N ILE A 459 12.13 -42.65 19.09
CA ILE A 459 13.37 -42.02 18.58
C ILE A 459 14.61 -42.55 19.31
N MET A 460 14.55 -42.76 20.63
CA MET A 460 15.68 -43.33 21.39
C MET A 460 15.96 -44.79 21.01
N SER A 461 14.92 -45.60 20.81
CA SER A 461 15.04 -47.00 20.36
C SER A 461 15.64 -47.09 18.95
N GLU A 462 15.13 -46.30 17.99
CA GLU A 462 15.63 -46.23 16.62
C GLU A 462 17.11 -45.82 16.57
N ASN A 463 17.50 -44.79 17.33
CA ASN A 463 18.91 -44.37 17.43
C ASN A 463 19.81 -45.43 18.09
N GLN A 464 19.28 -46.24 19.02
CA GLN A 464 20.04 -47.32 19.65
C GLN A 464 20.27 -48.48 18.67
N ILE A 465 19.28 -48.81 17.83
CA ILE A 465 19.42 -49.77 16.73
C ILE A 465 20.44 -49.26 15.69
N PHE A 466 20.40 -47.96 15.36
CA PHE A 466 21.31 -47.37 14.36
C PHE A 466 22.77 -47.26 14.84
N LYS A 467 23.02 -47.24 16.15
CA LYS A 467 24.38 -47.30 16.75
C LYS A 467 24.95 -48.72 16.91
N LEU A 468 24.14 -49.75 16.64
CA LEU A 468 24.52 -51.17 16.71
C LEU A 468 24.71 -51.80 15.32
N ARG A 469 24.63 -50.99 14.26
CA ARG A 469 25.07 -51.29 12.90
C ARG A 469 26.30 -50.46 12.55
#